data_AF-Q9XFV7-F1
#
_entry.id   AF-Q9XFV7-F1
#
_cell.length_a   1.000
_cell.length_b   1.000
_cell.length_c   1.000
_cell.angle_alpha   90.00
_cell.angle_beta   90.00
_cell.angle_gamma   90.00
#
_symmetry.space_group_name_H-M   'P 1'
#
loop_
_entity.id
_entity.type
_entity.pdbx_description
1 polymer ?
#
loop_
_entity_poly.entity_id
_entity_poly.type
_entity_poly.pdbx_seq_one_letter_code
_entity_poly.pdbx_strand_id
1 'polypeptide(L)' 'MDESNATCGKRLDSIGVENTEENRRAYRDLLLSTPGLGQYISGAILFEETLYQCTKDGKTFVQVMNDQG' A
#
# COMPACT_ATOMS: atom_id res chain seq x y z
N MET A 1 2.54 0.04 4.48
CA MET A 1 1.59 0.08 5.60
C MET A 1 1.34 -1.35 6.07
N ASP A 2 1.29 -1.55 7.38
CA ASP A 2 1.50 -2.84 8.04
C ASP A 2 0.21 -3.50 8.57
N GLU A 3 -0.96 -2.95 8.26
CA GLU A 3 -2.23 -3.61 8.60
C GLU A 3 -2.29 -5.01 7.99
N SER A 4 -2.54 -6.01 8.84
CA SER A 4 -2.83 -7.39 8.41
C SER A 4 -4.10 -7.46 7.56
N ASN A 5 -4.28 -8.55 6.82
CA ASN A 5 -5.46 -8.75 5.96
C ASN A 5 -6.80 -8.60 6.71
N ALA A 6 -6.86 -9.06 7.96
CA ALA A 6 -8.05 -8.90 8.81
C ALA A 6 -8.28 -7.45 9.24
N THR A 7 -7.21 -6.70 9.54
CA THR A 7 -7.29 -5.31 9.97
C THR A 7 -7.62 -4.39 8.80
N CYS A 8 -6.95 -4.59 7.67
CA CYS A 8 -7.22 -3.88 6.41
C CYS A 8 -8.66 -4.14 5.94
N GLY A 9 -9.14 -5.38 6.05
CA GLY A 9 -10.52 -5.74 5.75
C GLY A 9 -11.53 -4.90 6.51
N LYS A 10 -11.38 -4.76 7.84
CA LYS A 10 -12.27 -3.90 8.65
C LYS A 10 -12.29 -2.44 8.18
N ARG A 11 -11.18 -1.93 7.65
CA ARG A 11 -11.09 -0.57 7.10
C ARG A 11 -11.83 -0.45 5.78
N LEU A 12 -11.65 -1.42 4.88
CA LEU A 12 -12.35 -1.49 3.60
C LEU A 12 -13.86 -1.67 3.81
N ASP A 13 -14.27 -2.56 4.73
CA ASP A 13 -15.67 -2.79 5.06
C ASP A 13 -16.36 -1.52 5.58
N SER A 14 -15.65 -0.69 6.36
CA SER A 14 -16.19 0.56 6.90
C SER A 14 -16.57 1.59 5.82
N ILE A 15 -16.07 1.41 4.60
CA ILE A 15 -16.39 2.23 3.42
C ILE A 15 -17.14 1.43 2.33
N GLY A 16 -17.62 0.22 2.65
CA GLY A 16 -18.38 -0.62 1.73
C GLY A 16 -17.57 -1.28 0.62
N VAL A 17 -16.25 -1.46 0.81
CA VAL A 17 -15.35 -2.11 -0.16
C VAL A 17 -15.01 -3.52 0.31
N GLU A 18 -15.10 -4.49 -0.59
CA GLU A 18 -14.77 -5.89 -0.28
C GLU A 18 -13.27 -6.09 0.00
N ASN A 19 -12.94 -6.94 0.98
CA ASN A 19 -11.55 -7.29 1.32
C ASN A 19 -10.91 -8.30 0.34
N THR A 20 -10.69 -7.87 -0.89
CA THR A 20 -9.93 -8.63 -1.90
C THR A 20 -8.46 -8.20 -1.93
N GLU A 21 -7.58 -9.07 -2.42
CA GLU A 21 -6.16 -8.73 -2.60
C GLU A 21 -5.98 -7.51 -3.52
N GLU A 22 -6.73 -7.46 -4.61
CA GLU A 22 -6.73 -6.33 -5.56
C GLU A 22 -7.08 -5.00 -4.87
N ASN A 23 -8.09 -4.99 -3.99
CA ASN A 23 -8.50 -3.79 -3.27
C ASN A 23 -7.46 -3.37 -2.22
N ARG A 24 -6.88 -4.34 -1.49
CA ARG A 24 -5.76 -4.05 -0.57
C ARG A 24 -4.56 -3.49 -1.32
N ARG A 25 -4.18 -4.09 -2.44
CA ARG A 25 -3.10 -3.63 -3.31
C ARG A 25 -3.36 -2.22 -3.84
N ALA A 26 -4.56 -1.96 -4.36
CA ALA A 26 -4.94 -0.64 -4.87
C ALA A 26 -4.92 0.45 -3.78
N TYR A 27 -5.35 0.11 -2.56
CA TYR A 27 -5.24 1.01 -1.42
C TYR A 27 -3.78 1.32 -1.06
N ARG A 28 -2.90 0.31 -1.05
CA ARG A 28 -1.46 0.50 -0.80
C ARG A 28 -0.78 1.30 -1.89
N ASP A 29 -1.16 1.05 -3.14
CA ASP A 29 -0.67 1.78 -4.32
C ASP A 29 -0.99 3.27 -4.19
N LEU A 30 -2.26 3.60 -3.92
CA LEU A 30 -2.71 4.98 -3.70
C LEU A 30 -1.90 5.71 -2.62
N LEU A 31 -1.61 5.04 -1.49
CA LEU A 31 -0.82 5.65 -0.43
C LEU A 31 0.64 5.86 -0.86
N LEU A 32 1.30 4.80 -1.32
CA LEU A 32 2.74 4.82 -1.59
C LEU A 32 3.10 5.61 -2.85
N SER A 33 2.20 5.71 -3.83
CA SER A 33 2.40 6.46 -5.07
C SER A 33 2.03 7.95 -4.95
N THR A 34 1.68 8.43 -3.76
CA THR A 34 1.31 9.84 -3.55
C THR A 34 2.49 10.76 -3.89
N PRO A 35 2.35 11.71 -4.84
CA PRO A 35 3.45 12.58 -5.23
C PRO A 35 3.99 13.42 -4.07
N GLY A 36 5.31 13.38 -3.86
CA GLY A 36 5.98 14.16 -2.83
C GLY A 36 5.84 13.61 -1.41
N LEU A 37 5.33 12.40 -1.23
CA LEU A 37 5.20 11.77 0.09
C LEU A 37 6.55 11.67 0.82
N GLY A 38 7.63 11.34 0.11
CA GLY A 38 8.98 11.23 0.67
C GLY A 38 9.56 12.52 1.25
N GLN A 39 8.99 13.69 0.94
CA GLN A 39 9.38 14.96 1.58
C GLN A 39 9.01 15.02 3.07
N TYR A 40 8.03 14.21 3.48
CA TYR A 40 7.44 14.24 4.82
C TYR A 40 7.53 12.91 5.55
N ILE A 41 7.69 11.80 4.83
CA ILE A 41 7.73 10.45 5.37
C ILE A 41 9.05 9.80 4.98
N SER A 42 9.90 9.51 5.97
CA SER A 42 11.22 8.89 5.77
C SER A 42 11.18 7.37 5.59
N GLY A 43 10.01 6.76 5.72
CA GLY A 43 9.85 5.31 5.61
C GLY A 43 8.45 4.86 5.97
N ALA A 44 8.08 3.67 5.51
CA ALA A 44 6.80 3.04 5.78
C ALA A 44 7.00 1.60 6.24
N ILE A 45 6.31 1.20 7.30
CA ILE A 45 6.28 -0.19 7.76
C ILE A 45 5.34 -0.96 6.83
N LEU A 46 5.77 -2.10 6.30
CA LEU A 46 4.99 -2.89 5.35
C LEU A 46 4.59 -4.24 5.97
N PHE A 47 3.39 -4.70 5.65
CA PHE A 47 2.99 -6.09 5.88
C PHE A 47 3.66 -6.99 4.82
N GLU A 48 3.89 -8.27 5.14
CA GLU A 48 4.60 -9.20 4.25
C GLU A 48 3.97 -9.30 2.85
N GLU A 49 2.63 -9.34 2.76
CA GLU A 49 1.91 -9.31 1.48
C GLU A 49 2.27 -8.05 0.66
N THR A 50 2.31 -6.87 1.31
CA THR A 50 2.64 -5.61 0.65
C THR A 50 4.12 -5.52 0.27
N LEU A 51 5.02 -6.16 1.03
CA LEU A 51 6.46 -6.15 0.74
C LEU A 51 6.78 -6.79 -0.63
N TYR A 52 6.03 -7.82 -1.01
CA TYR A 52 6.24 -8.57 -2.27
C TYR A 52 5.25 -8.19 -3.38
N GLN A 53 4.32 -7.25 -3.11
CA GLN A 53 3.36 -6.78 -4.11
C GLN A 53 3.94 -5.71 -5.04
N CYS A 54 3.27 -5.57 -6.17
CA CYS A 54 3.55 -4.56 -7.18
C CYS A 54 2.35 -3.62 -7.38
N THR A 55 2.63 -2.42 -7.89
CA THR A 55 1.66 -1.53 -8.52
C THR A 55 0.99 -2.19 -9.74
N LYS A 56 -0.09 -1.60 -10.24
CA LYS A 56 -0.73 -2.07 -11.50
C LYS A 56 0.23 -2.07 -12.69
N ASP A 57 1.21 -1.17 -12.69
CA ASP A 57 2.19 -1.03 -13.76
C ASP A 57 3.41 -1.94 -13.58
N GLY A 58 3.38 -2.86 -12.60
CA GLY A 58 4.38 -3.90 -12.41
C GLY A 58 5.59 -3.49 -11.57
N LYS A 59 5.67 -2.23 -11.12
CA LYS A 59 6.73 -1.74 -10.23
C LYS A 59 6.50 -2.21 -8.79
N THR A 60 7.53 -2.71 -8.10
CA THR A 60 7.37 -3.15 -6.71
C THR A 60 7.12 -1.95 -5.78
N PHE A 61 6.40 -2.15 -4.67
CA PHE A 61 6.18 -1.06 -3.71
C PHE A 61 7.48 -0.55 -3.07
N VAL A 62 8.47 -1.42 -2.91
CA VAL A 62 9.81 -1.04 -2.46
C VAL A 62 10.48 -0.07 -3.45
N GLN A 63 10.37 -0.33 -4.75
CA GLN A 63 10.89 0.58 -5.78
C GLN A 63 10.14 1.91 -5.78
N VAL A 64 8.81 1.91 -5.60
CA VAL A 64 8.03 3.16 -5.50
C VAL A 64 8.50 4.01 -4.32
N MET A 65 8.76 3.40 -3.16
CA MET A 65 9.25 4.11 -1.98
C MET A 65 10.66 4.67 -2.21
N ASN A 66 11.60 3.85 -2.70
CA ASN A 66 12.98 4.29 -2.95
C ASN A 66 13.08 5.45 -3.94
N ASP A 67 12.19 5.49 -4.95
CA ASP A 67 12.16 6.57 -5.93
C ASP A 67 11.67 7.91 -5.34
N GLN A 68 11.01 7.89 -4.18
CA GLN A 68 10.53 9.09 -3.51
C GLN A 68 11.50 9.65 -2.47
N GLY A 69 12.62 8.98 -2.21
CA GLY A 69 13.63 9.36 -1.21
C GLY A 69 13.40 8.75 0.16
#